data_AF-A0A803TLH1-F1
#
_entry.id   AF-A0A803TLH1-F1
#
_cell.length_a   1.000
_cell.length_b   1.000
_cell.length_c   1.000
_cell.angle_alpha   90.00
_cell.angle_beta   90.00
_cell.angle_gamma   90.00
#
_symmetry.space_group_name_H-M   'P 1'
#
loop_
_entity.id
_entity.type
_entity.pdbx_description
1 polymer ?
#
loop_
_entity_poly.entity_id
_entity_poly.type
_entity_poly.pdbx_seq_one_letter_code
_entity_poly.pdbx_strand_id
1 'polypeptide(L)'
;MKVLLICVLAGSFFIEPTGSLRCYTCNTQVNNANCQAMVNCEGNAKACKTDVVGVVGLFNVISKECSSDCEPYFKDFTVGKRNISCCAADLCNVNGAQGFGTNYKAQASLALFTSLASLLLRS
;
A
#
# COMPACT_ATOMS: atom_id res chain seq x y z
N MET A 1 36.13 7.79 27.02
CA MET A 1 35.24 6.78 26.40
C MET A 1 33.78 7.22 26.60
N LYS A 2 33.30 8.10 25.72
CA LYS A 2 31.95 8.71 25.76
C LYS A 2 31.59 9.40 24.44
N VAL A 3 32.61 9.73 23.63
CA VAL A 3 32.44 10.31 22.28
C VAL A 3 32.21 9.23 21.20
N LEU A 4 32.46 7.96 21.50
CA LEU A 4 32.30 6.84 20.55
C LEU A 4 30.86 6.28 20.48
N LEU A 5 29.91 6.85 21.23
CA LEU A 5 28.52 6.39 21.33
C LEU A 5 27.52 7.41 20.77
N ILE A 6 27.94 8.27 19.83
CA ILE A 6 27.06 9.27 19.20
C ILE A 6 26.86 8.98 17.69
N CYS A 7 27.52 7.97 17.12
CA CYS A 7 27.44 7.70 15.68
C CYS A 7 26.35 6.71 15.23
N VAL A 8 25.43 6.24 16.09
CA VAL A 8 24.53 5.10 15.73
C VAL A 8 23.02 5.41 15.81
N LEU A 9 22.60 6.68 15.78
CA LEU A 9 21.15 7.01 15.67
C LEU A 9 20.87 8.06 14.59
N ALA A 10 21.29 7.78 13.35
CA ALA A 10 20.72 8.43 12.17
C ALA A 10 20.80 7.54 10.91
N GLY A 11 20.84 6.22 11.09
CA GLY A 11 20.65 5.27 10.00
C GLY A 11 19.20 4.81 10.00
N SER A 12 18.29 5.64 9.49
CA SER A 12 16.99 5.12 9.05
C SER A 12 17.29 4.10 7.97
N PHE A 13 17.30 2.82 8.35
CA PHE A 13 17.38 1.70 7.44
C PHE A 13 16.11 1.77 6.57
N PHE A 14 16.19 2.49 5.45
CA PHE A 14 15.31 2.23 4.33
C PHE A 14 15.72 0.82 3.87
N ILE A 15 15.08 -0.19 4.44
CA ILE A 15 15.05 -1.51 3.84
C ILE A 15 14.25 -1.29 2.55
N GLU A 16 14.93 -0.93 1.47
CA GLU A 16 14.35 -1.12 0.14
C GLU A 16 14.05 -2.62 0.06
N PRO A 17 12.78 -3.02 -0.10
CA PRO A 17 12.45 -4.43 -0.22
C PRO A 17 13.27 -4.99 -1.38
N THR A 18 14.19 -5.92 -1.08
CA THR A 18 15.11 -6.52 -2.07
C THR A 18 14.39 -7.54 -2.98
N GLY A 19 13.06 -7.49 -3.00
CA GLY A 19 12.20 -8.28 -3.87
C GLY A 19 11.39 -7.38 -4.79
N SER A 20 11.10 -7.88 -5.99
CA SER A 20 10.10 -7.28 -6.87
C SER A 20 8.74 -7.23 -6.14
N LEU A 21 8.19 -6.03 -5.98
CA LEU A 21 6.87 -5.80 -5.38
C LEU A 21 5.82 -6.68 -6.09
N ARG A 22 4.94 -7.34 -5.35
CA ARG A 22 3.85 -8.11 -5.95
C ARG A 22 2.55 -7.33 -5.91
N CYS A 23 1.81 -7.31 -7.00
CA CYS A 23 0.52 -6.63 -7.07
C CYS A 23 -0.53 -7.52 -7.75
N TYR A 24 -1.80 -7.23 -7.47
CA TYR A 24 -2.88 -7.68 -8.33
C TYR A 24 -2.94 -6.80 -9.58
N THR A 25 -3.16 -7.40 -10.74
CA THR A 25 -3.38 -6.70 -12.01
C THR A 25 -4.63 -7.21 -12.70
N CYS A 26 -5.25 -6.31 -13.46
CA CYS A 26 -6.33 -6.66 -14.36
C CYS A 26 -6.60 -5.46 -15.28
N ASN A 27 -7.22 -5.74 -16.43
CA ASN A 27 -7.77 -4.70 -17.28
C ASN A 27 -9.30 -4.76 -17.24
N THR A 28 -9.93 -3.63 -16.90
CA THR A 28 -11.35 -3.38 -17.14
C THR A 28 -12.29 -4.50 -16.64
N GLN A 29 -12.35 -4.68 -15.32
CA GLN A 29 -13.22 -5.67 -14.69
C GLN A 29 -14.33 -5.01 -13.88
N VAL A 30 -15.55 -5.56 -13.95
CA VAL A 30 -16.69 -5.08 -13.17
C VAL A 30 -16.75 -5.68 -11.76
N ASN A 31 -16.08 -6.81 -11.56
CA ASN A 31 -16.02 -7.53 -10.29
C ASN A 31 -14.56 -7.62 -9.81
N ASN A 32 -14.33 -7.23 -8.56
CA ASN A 32 -13.01 -7.32 -7.95
C ASN A 32 -12.47 -8.76 -7.87
N ALA A 33 -13.33 -9.77 -7.69
CA ALA A 33 -12.91 -11.17 -7.66
C ALA A 33 -12.27 -11.61 -8.99
N ASN A 34 -12.69 -11.01 -10.11
CA ASN A 34 -12.11 -11.24 -11.42
C ASN A 34 -10.89 -10.35 -11.69
N CYS A 35 -10.56 -9.44 -10.76
CA CYS A 35 -9.47 -8.46 -10.84
C CYS A 35 -8.38 -8.72 -9.80
N GLN A 36 -7.95 -9.99 -9.71
CA GLN A 36 -7.00 -10.47 -8.71
C GLN A 36 -5.91 -11.37 -9.35
N ALA A 37 -5.51 -11.10 -10.60
CA ALA A 37 -4.36 -11.79 -11.17
C ALA A 37 -3.07 -11.30 -10.48
N MET A 38 -2.36 -12.19 -9.78
CA MET A 38 -1.13 -11.85 -9.07
C MET A 38 0.04 -11.80 -10.06
N VAL A 39 0.85 -10.74 -9.99
CA VAL A 39 2.10 -10.63 -10.76
C VAL A 39 3.23 -10.10 -9.88
N ASN A 40 4.47 -10.48 -10.23
CA ASN A 40 5.67 -9.83 -9.75
C ASN A 40 5.91 -8.59 -10.61
N CYS A 41 6.00 -7.40 -10.01
CA CYS A 41 6.18 -6.16 -10.74
C CYS A 41 7.62 -6.02 -11.25
N GLU A 42 7.78 -5.81 -12.55
CA GLU A 42 9.10 -5.64 -13.16
C GLU A 42 9.63 -4.20 -13.04
N GLY A 43 10.94 -4.04 -13.26
CA GLY A 43 11.58 -2.73 -13.36
C GLY A 43 11.57 -1.93 -12.07
N ASN A 44 11.18 -0.65 -12.17
CA ASN A 44 11.18 0.34 -11.10
C ASN A 44 9.78 0.55 -10.48
N ALA A 45 8.86 -0.39 -10.63
CA ALA A 45 7.54 -0.28 -10.02
C ALA A 45 7.65 -0.23 -8.49
N LYS A 46 7.10 0.84 -7.89
CA LYS A 46 7.15 1.08 -6.44
C LYS A 46 5.79 1.03 -5.77
N ALA A 47 4.71 0.94 -6.55
CA ALA A 47 3.35 0.94 -6.03
C ALA A 47 2.43 0.00 -6.81
N CYS A 48 1.46 -0.57 -6.11
CA CYS A 48 0.26 -1.15 -6.70
C CYS A 48 -0.78 -0.04 -6.85
N LYS A 49 -1.24 0.16 -8.08
CA LYS A 49 -2.28 1.13 -8.42
C LYS A 49 -3.61 0.42 -8.64
N THR A 50 -4.68 1.05 -8.18
CA THR A 50 -6.06 0.65 -8.51
C THR A 50 -6.81 1.89 -8.99
N ASP A 51 -7.38 1.82 -10.20
CA ASP A 51 -8.23 2.87 -10.78
C ASP A 51 -9.64 2.31 -10.91
N VAL A 52 -10.59 3.00 -10.29
CA VAL A 52 -12.02 2.67 -10.35
C VAL A 52 -12.75 3.83 -11.00
N VAL A 53 -13.38 3.54 -12.14
CA VAL A 53 -14.23 4.49 -12.85
C VAL A 53 -15.66 3.99 -12.77
N GLY A 54 -16.51 4.75 -12.08
CA GLY A 54 -17.94 4.50 -11.97
C GLY A 54 -18.74 5.39 -12.91
N VAL A 55 -19.70 4.82 -13.61
CA VAL A 55 -20.74 5.59 -14.33
C VAL A 55 -22.02 5.54 -13.50
N VAL A 56 -22.60 6.71 -13.18
CA VAL A 56 -23.77 6.80 -12.29
C VAL A 56 -24.92 5.98 -12.87
N GLY A 57 -25.44 5.03 -12.09
CA GLY A 57 -26.60 4.21 -12.46
C GLY A 57 -26.33 3.05 -13.43
N LEU A 58 -25.06 2.78 -13.78
CA LEU A 58 -24.70 1.69 -14.71
C LEU A 58 -23.76 0.66 -14.07
N PHE A 59 -22.46 0.91 -14.09
CA PHE A 59 -21.44 -0.03 -13.62
C PHE A 59 -20.17 0.70 -13.18
N ASN A 60 -19.38 0.00 -12.37
CA ASN A 60 -18.01 0.40 -12.04
C ASN A 60 -17.03 -0.47 -12.82
N VAL A 61 -15.96 0.14 -13.30
CA VAL A 61 -14.86 -0.51 -13.99
C VAL A 61 -13.63 -0.40 -13.12
N ILE A 62 -12.98 -1.52 -12.86
CA ILE A 62 -11.77 -1.64 -12.03
C ILE A 62 -10.61 -2.01 -12.95
N SER A 63 -9.50 -1.28 -12.80
CA SER A 63 -8.21 -1.62 -13.39
C SER A 63 -7.14 -1.61 -12.30
N LYS A 64 -6.23 -2.58 -12.34
CA LYS A 64 -5.12 -2.67 -11.39
C LYS A 64 -3.81 -2.90 -12.13
N GLU A 65 -2.75 -2.22 -11.70
CA GLU A 65 -1.45 -2.28 -12.35
C GLU A 65 -0.30 -2.07 -11.36
N CYS A 66 0.89 -2.53 -11.74
CA CYS A 66 2.15 -2.11 -11.13
C CYS A 66 2.52 -0.73 -11.69
N SER A 67 2.91 0.20 -10.84
CA SER A 67 3.32 1.54 -11.28
C SER A 67 4.61 2.01 -10.62
N SER A 68 5.46 2.68 -11.39
CA SER A 68 6.62 3.41 -10.88
C SER A 68 6.23 4.76 -10.26
N ASP A 69 5.09 5.31 -10.69
CA ASP A 69 4.55 6.60 -10.27
C ASP A 69 3.04 6.45 -10.01
N CYS A 70 2.59 6.78 -8.81
CA CYS A 70 1.19 6.59 -8.43
C CYS A 70 0.75 7.68 -7.49
N GLU A 71 -0.04 8.61 -8.02
CA GLU A 71 -0.68 9.68 -7.26
C GLU A 71 -2.15 9.33 -6.99
N PRO A 72 -2.56 9.28 -5.70
CA PRO A 72 -3.97 9.11 -5.35
C PRO A 72 -4.81 10.24 -5.95
N TYR A 73 -5.97 9.89 -6.49
CA TYR A 73 -6.84 10.85 -7.15
C TYR A 73 -8.29 10.51 -6.91
N PHE A 74 -9.11 11.52 -6.62
CA PHE A 74 -10.54 11.35 -6.47
C PHE A 74 -11.28 12.48 -7.16
N LYS A 75 -12.28 12.14 -7.97
CA LYS A 75 -13.20 13.14 -8.51
C LYS A 75 -14.60 12.57 -8.68
N ASP A 76 -15.57 13.33 -8.18
CA ASP A 76 -16.99 13.09 -8.35
C ASP A 76 -17.50 14.05 -9.44
N PHE A 77 -18.04 13.49 -10.51
CA PHE A 77 -18.66 14.21 -11.62
C PHE A 77 -20.16 13.93 -11.62
N THR A 78 -20.95 14.84 -12.19
CA THR A 78 -22.41 14.66 -12.33
C THR A 78 -22.79 13.32 -13.00
N VAL A 79 -21.95 12.83 -13.91
CA VAL A 79 -22.21 11.63 -14.73
C VAL A 79 -21.42 10.39 -14.29
N GLY A 80 -20.53 10.52 -13.31
CA GLY A 80 -19.62 9.42 -12.95
C GLY A 80 -18.61 9.81 -11.89
N LYS A 81 -17.84 8.85 -11.42
CA LYS A 81 -16.82 9.07 -10.38
C LYS A 81 -15.55 8.34 -10.76
N ARG A 82 -14.40 8.90 -10.38
CA ARG A 82 -13.10 8.24 -10.55
C ARG A 82 -12.33 8.24 -9.25
N ASN A 83 -11.77 7.10 -8.89
CA ASN A 83 -10.96 6.92 -7.69
C ASN A 83 -9.70 6.12 -8.02
N ILE A 84 -8.53 6.74 -7.82
CA ILE A 84 -7.21 6.11 -7.93
C ILE A 84 -6.65 5.96 -6.53
N SER A 85 -6.33 4.73 -6.14
CA SER A 85 -5.66 4.41 -4.87
C SER A 85 -4.30 3.76 -5.13
N CYS A 86 -3.31 4.15 -4.31
CA CYS A 86 -1.92 3.71 -4.41
C CYS A 86 -1.46 3.09 -3.08
N CYS A 87 -0.72 2.00 -3.14
CA CYS A 87 -0.11 1.38 -1.96
C CYS A 87 1.20 0.67 -2.33
N ALA A 88 2.13 0.52 -1.38
CA ALA A 88 3.50 0.07 -1.64
C ALA A 88 3.88 -1.19 -0.83
N ALA A 89 2.94 -2.11 -0.66
CA ALA A 89 3.16 -3.39 0.01
C ALA A 89 2.66 -4.55 -0.88
N ASP A 90 3.25 -5.72 -0.72
CA ASP A 90 2.86 -6.91 -1.49
C ASP A 90 1.35 -7.15 -1.40
N LEU A 91 0.70 -7.26 -2.57
CA LEU A 91 -0.71 -7.58 -2.76
C LEU A 91 -1.67 -6.62 -2.05
N CYS A 92 -1.21 -5.41 -1.71
CA CYS A 92 -1.98 -4.43 -0.94
C CYS A 92 -3.26 -3.98 -1.65
N ASN A 93 -3.30 -4.08 -2.98
CA ASN A 93 -4.46 -3.74 -3.80
C ASN A 93 -5.47 -4.90 -3.98
N VAL A 94 -5.62 -5.75 -2.96
CA VAL A 94 -6.58 -6.88 -2.97
C VAL A 94 -8.02 -6.41 -3.17
N ASN A 95 -8.36 -5.25 -2.61
CA ASN A 95 -9.66 -4.63 -2.75
C ASN A 95 -9.69 -3.79 -4.04
N GLY A 96 -10.79 -3.87 -4.79
CA GLY A 96 -11.10 -2.84 -5.79
C GLY A 96 -11.30 -1.56 -5.00
N ALA A 97 -10.59 -0.48 -5.35
CA ALA A 97 -10.50 0.75 -4.55
C ALA A 97 -11.86 1.03 -3.91
N GLN A 98 -11.91 1.02 -2.56
CA GLN A 98 -13.16 1.03 -1.79
C GLN A 98 -14.15 1.99 -2.47
N GLY A 99 -15.19 1.40 -3.08
CA GLY A 99 -16.25 2.15 -3.71
C GLY A 99 -16.86 3.03 -2.63
N PHE A 100 -16.65 4.34 -2.75
CA PHE A 100 -17.29 5.42 -2.02
C PHE A 100 -17.78 5.05 -0.60
N GLY A 101 -16.83 4.90 0.32
CA GLY A 101 -17.13 4.83 1.75
C GLY A 101 -16.27 3.81 2.50
N THR A 102 -15.20 4.27 3.13
CA THR A 102 -14.97 4.24 4.58
C THR A 102 -13.51 4.55 4.90
N ASN A 103 -13.32 5.19 6.06
CA ASN A 103 -12.04 5.67 6.55
C ASN A 103 -11.08 4.50 6.81
N TYR A 104 -9.96 4.45 6.09
CA TYR A 104 -8.85 3.55 6.42
C TYR A 104 -8.17 4.02 7.71
N LYS A 105 -8.51 3.41 8.84
CA LYS A 105 -7.61 3.41 9.99
C LYS A 105 -6.48 2.43 9.68
N ALA A 106 -5.29 2.97 9.43
CA ALA A 106 -4.06 2.19 9.40
C ALA A 106 -3.92 1.47 10.75
N GLN A 107 -4.11 0.16 10.76
CA GLN A 107 -3.95 -0.66 11.95
C GLN A 107 -2.46 -0.99 12.07
N ALA A 108 -1.71 -0.12 12.75
CA ALA A 108 -0.35 -0.41 13.16
C ALA A 108 -0.38 -1.50 14.24
N SER A 109 0.12 -2.69 13.91
CA SER A 109 0.23 -3.82 14.83
C SER A 109 1.17 -3.47 16.00
N LEU A 110 0.69 -3.71 17.22
CA LEU A 110 1.40 -3.54 18.48
C LEU A 110 2.52 -4.59 18.59
N ALA A 111 3.78 -4.17 18.56
CA ALA A 111 4.90 -5.02 18.96
C ALA A 111 5.35 -4.62 20.38
N LEU A 112 4.85 -5.35 21.38
CA LEU A 112 5.32 -5.29 22.76
C LEU A 112 6.71 -5.91 22.83
N PHE A 113 7.75 -5.11 23.07
CA PHE A 113 9.05 -5.62 23.49
C PHE A 113 9.22 -5.36 24.98
N THR A 114 8.77 -6.32 25.80
CA THR A 114 9.24 -6.45 27.17
C THR A 114 10.69 -6.94 27.15
N SER A 115 11.62 -6.17 27.69
CA SER A 115 12.90 -6.74 28.14
C SER A 115 13.21 -6.23 29.54
N LEU A 116 12.96 -7.12 30.49
CA LEU A 116 13.23 -7.03 31.92
C LEU A 116 14.74 -7.18 32.22
N ALA A 117 15.62 -6.60 31.40
CA ALA A 117 17.07 -6.78 31.52
C ALA A 117 17.75 -5.70 32.36
N SER A 118 17.04 -4.64 32.75
CA SER A 118 17.60 -3.50 33.49
C SER A 118 17.51 -3.60 35.01
N LEU A 119 16.81 -4.60 35.57
CA LEU A 119 16.72 -4.77 37.03
C LEU A 119 17.83 -5.64 37.64
N LEU A 120 18.53 -6.46 36.85
CA LEU A 120 19.62 -7.32 37.35
C LEU A 120 21.00 -6.64 37.31
N LEU A 121 21.10 -5.43 36.75
CA LEU A 121 22.34 -4.63 36.78
C LEU A 121 22.33 -3.56 37.88
N ARG A 122 21.30 -3.58 38.74
CA ARG A 122 21.17 -2.70 39.93
C ARG A 122 21.05 -3.51 41.22
N SER A 123 21.77 -4.62 41.31
CA SER A 123 22.14 -5.28 42.57
C SER A 123 23.64 -5.52 42.57
#